data_AF-A0A2V9YSA2-F1
#
_entry.id   AF-A0A2V9YSA2-F1
#
_cell.length_a   1.000
_cell.length_b   1.000
_cell.length_c   1.000
_cell.angle_alpha   90.00
_cell.angle_beta   90.00
_cell.angle_gamma   90.00
#
_symmetry.space_group_name_H-M   'P 1'
#
loop_
_entity.id
_entity.type
_entity.pdbx_description
1 polymer ?
#
loop_
_entity_poly.entity_id
_entity_poly.type
_entity_poly.pdbx_seq_one_letter_code
_entity_poly.pdbx_strand_id
1 'polypeptide(L)'
;MLEAFVIALREGVEAALIVGITLAYLAKIGRPELRKSVYAALGAAFLGSIGVAILLSRTNFNQDIFEGWVMLAAAFFVVTMVIFMMRTGRKLKGEIEGKVGLLAGEGSWFGLFAFVFLMVLREGVETVLMLGAVSLNTNELLNFIGTVLGVAAAVLFGVMFVKGSVRINLQKFFRVTTVILFFVAAQLIISGLHELSENGVLRSSKREMAIIGPIVRNDLFFFVTILALAALMVLFEAKRREPKSTPTSPAEQRKAIWSARREQFWMASVYATSFIFIMLVTAEFIYTKSVSALSPATEVAFVDGKATIPFELVSDGDLHRFSARENGTEIRFWLYRKPDGQIATVYDACQICGAVGFYKTASGVVCKNCAAPINPPSVGMAGGCNPIPLKATVTSAAVIITEADVAAGTRYFQPQ
;
A
#
# COMPACT_ATOMS: atom_id res chain seq x y z
N MET A 1 5.89 3.05 -4.52
CA MET A 1 7.05 2.45 -5.26
C MET A 1 7.15 0.94 -5.16
N LEU A 2 7.41 0.34 -3.99
CA LEU A 2 7.64 -1.12 -3.94
C LEU A 2 6.38 -1.95 -4.16
N GLU A 3 5.23 -1.52 -3.65
CA GLU A 3 3.95 -2.18 -3.95
C GLU A 3 3.73 -2.29 -5.46
N ALA A 4 3.85 -1.14 -6.15
CA ALA A 4 3.81 -1.08 -7.61
C ALA A 4 4.87 -1.98 -8.28
N PHE A 5 6.10 -2.01 -7.76
CA PHE A 5 7.16 -2.90 -8.24
C PHE A 5 6.81 -4.38 -8.08
N VAL A 6 6.33 -4.80 -6.92
CA VAL A 6 5.99 -6.21 -6.63
C VAL A 6 4.81 -6.67 -7.47
N ILE A 7 3.77 -5.83 -7.60
CA ILE A 7 2.62 -6.09 -8.46
C ILE A 7 3.09 -6.26 -9.91
N ALA A 8 3.78 -5.25 -10.46
CA ALA A 8 4.25 -5.27 -11.84
C ALA A 8 5.24 -6.41 -12.13
N LEU A 9 6.13 -6.74 -11.17
CA LEU A 9 7.05 -7.86 -11.28
C LEU A 9 6.29 -9.18 -11.35
N ARG A 10 5.26 -9.36 -10.52
CA ARG A 10 4.53 -10.62 -10.42
C ARG A 10 3.67 -10.86 -11.65
N GLU A 11 2.79 -9.91 -12.00
CA GLU A 11 1.95 -10.04 -13.19
C GLU A 11 2.80 -10.07 -14.47
N GLY A 12 3.89 -9.29 -14.50
CA GLY A 12 4.87 -9.34 -15.57
C GLY A 12 5.56 -10.71 -15.68
N VAL A 13 5.90 -11.37 -14.58
CA VAL A 13 6.49 -12.73 -14.58
C VAL A 13 5.48 -13.77 -15.05
N GLU A 14 4.20 -13.67 -14.65
CA GLU A 14 3.14 -14.57 -15.13
C GLU A 14 2.96 -14.43 -16.65
N ALA A 15 2.86 -13.20 -17.16
CA ALA A 15 2.84 -12.92 -18.59
C ALA A 15 4.11 -13.43 -19.30
N ALA A 16 5.30 -13.21 -18.72
CA ALA A 16 6.56 -13.68 -19.27
C ALA A 16 6.67 -15.21 -19.32
N LEU A 17 6.08 -15.93 -18.35
CA LEU A 17 6.01 -17.39 -18.35
C LEU A 17 5.05 -17.92 -19.41
N ILE A 18 3.88 -17.31 -19.59
CA ILE A 18 2.93 -17.69 -20.65
C ILE A 18 3.60 -17.55 -22.01
N VAL A 19 4.22 -16.39 -22.27
CA VAL A 19 4.97 -16.13 -23.51
C VAL A 19 6.16 -17.09 -23.64
N GLY A 20 6.93 -17.27 -22.57
CA GLY A 20 8.12 -18.11 -22.58
C GLY A 20 7.84 -19.59 -22.82
N ILE A 21 6.83 -20.16 -22.16
CA ILE A 21 6.39 -21.55 -22.37
C ILE A 21 5.86 -21.72 -23.79
N THR A 22 5.07 -20.75 -24.29
CA THR A 22 4.54 -20.80 -25.66
C THR A 22 5.67 -20.79 -26.69
N LEU A 23 6.64 -19.88 -26.56
CA LEU A 23 7.81 -19.81 -27.45
C LEU A 23 8.67 -21.07 -27.39
N ALA A 24 8.89 -21.62 -26.18
CA ALA A 24 9.64 -22.86 -25.99
C ALA A 24 8.92 -24.07 -26.60
N TYR A 25 7.60 -24.14 -26.46
CA TYR A 25 6.79 -25.22 -27.03
C TYR A 25 6.72 -25.13 -28.56
N LEU A 26 6.55 -23.93 -29.14
CA LEU A 26 6.65 -23.72 -30.58
C LEU A 26 8.00 -24.15 -31.16
N ALA A 27 9.09 -23.89 -30.42
CA ALA A 27 10.42 -24.37 -30.79
C ALA A 27 10.51 -25.90 -30.74
N LYS A 28 9.86 -26.54 -29.74
CA LYS A 28 9.84 -27.99 -29.56
C LYS A 28 9.04 -28.72 -30.65
N ILE A 29 7.92 -28.16 -31.10
CA ILE A 29 7.07 -28.77 -32.15
C ILE A 29 7.52 -28.41 -33.57
N GLY A 30 8.65 -27.72 -33.73
CA GLY A 30 9.21 -27.38 -35.03
C GLY A 30 8.45 -26.31 -35.82
N ARG A 31 7.66 -25.46 -35.15
CA ARG A 31 6.85 -24.39 -35.77
C ARG A 31 7.31 -22.98 -35.37
N PRO A 32 8.55 -22.56 -35.68
CA PRO A 32 9.06 -21.24 -35.31
C PRO A 32 8.38 -20.07 -36.04
N GLU A 33 7.70 -20.31 -37.16
CA GLU A 33 6.97 -19.30 -37.94
C GLU A 33 5.85 -18.63 -37.14
N LEU A 34 5.23 -19.37 -36.22
CA LEU A 34 4.16 -18.88 -35.35
C LEU A 34 4.64 -17.96 -34.22
N ARG A 35 5.96 -17.80 -34.03
CA ARG A 35 6.52 -16.85 -33.04
C ARG A 35 6.09 -15.41 -33.32
N LYS A 36 5.91 -15.03 -34.59
CA LYS A 36 5.42 -13.70 -34.97
C LYS A 36 4.04 -13.42 -34.38
N SER A 37 3.14 -14.41 -34.39
CA SER A 37 1.82 -14.29 -33.78
C SER A 37 1.89 -14.07 -32.27
N VAL A 38 2.83 -14.72 -31.59
CA VAL A 38 3.04 -14.55 -30.14
C VAL A 38 3.53 -13.14 -29.81
N TYR A 39 4.50 -12.60 -30.56
CA TYR A 39 4.98 -11.22 -30.34
C TYR A 39 3.93 -10.17 -30.73
N ALA A 40 3.17 -10.41 -31.80
CA ALA A 40 2.05 -9.55 -32.18
C ALA A 40 0.97 -9.52 -31.08
N ALA A 41 0.64 -10.69 -30.51
CA ALA A 41 -0.30 -10.80 -29.40
C ALA A 41 0.18 -10.07 -28.15
N LEU A 42 1.47 -10.20 -27.81
CA LEU A 42 2.09 -9.48 -26.70
C LEU A 42 2.01 -7.95 -26.89
N GLY A 43 2.37 -7.46 -28.08
CA GLY A 43 2.28 -6.03 -28.40
C GLY A 43 0.85 -5.51 -28.35
N ALA A 44 -0.10 -6.26 -28.92
CA ALA A 44 -1.52 -5.91 -28.87
C ALA A 44 -2.08 -5.91 -27.43
N ALA A 45 -1.70 -6.88 -26.59
CA ALA A 45 -2.11 -6.95 -25.20
C ALA A 45 -1.55 -5.78 -24.38
N PHE A 46 -0.28 -5.41 -24.62
CA PHE A 46 0.34 -4.25 -23.97
C PHE A 46 -0.39 -2.94 -24.33
N LEU A 47 -0.64 -2.71 -25.63
CA LEU A 47 -1.41 -1.54 -26.08
C LEU A 47 -2.86 -1.56 -25.55
N GLY A 48 -3.50 -2.74 -25.51
CA GLY A 48 -4.82 -2.91 -24.92
C GLY A 48 -4.85 -2.55 -23.43
N SER A 49 -3.81 -2.94 -22.67
CA SER A 49 -3.68 -2.61 -21.25
C SER A 49 -3.52 -1.10 -21.02
N ILE A 50 -2.72 -0.42 -21.86
CA ILE A 50 -2.63 1.04 -21.85
C ILE A 50 -4.00 1.68 -22.18
N GLY A 51 -4.72 1.14 -23.15
CA GLY A 51 -6.07 1.60 -23.50
C GLY A 51 -7.04 1.51 -22.32
N VAL A 52 -7.00 0.40 -21.57
CA VAL A 52 -7.80 0.22 -20.34
C VAL A 52 -7.38 1.22 -19.26
N ALA A 53 -6.08 1.45 -19.07
CA ALA A 53 -5.59 2.46 -18.11
C ALA A 53 -6.08 3.88 -18.45
N ILE A 54 -6.04 4.27 -19.73
CA ILE A 54 -6.54 5.57 -20.19
C ILE A 54 -8.06 5.67 -19.99
N LEU A 55 -8.80 4.61 -20.29
CA LEU A 55 -10.25 4.58 -20.11
C LEU A 55 -10.63 4.79 -18.63
N LEU A 56 -9.94 4.10 -17.73
CA LEU A 56 -10.13 4.23 -16.28
C LEU A 56 -9.72 5.61 -15.76
N SER A 57 -8.64 6.19 -16.30
CA SER A 57 -8.20 7.55 -15.95
C SER A 57 -9.23 8.62 -16.34
N ARG A 58 -10.07 8.38 -17.36
CA ARG A 58 -11.10 9.33 -17.80
C ARG A 58 -12.42 9.19 -17.08
N THR A 59 -12.68 8.07 -16.43
CA THR A 59 -13.88 7.88 -15.62
C THR A 59 -13.69 8.55 -14.26
N ASN A 60 -14.20 9.78 -14.12
CA ASN A 60 -14.25 10.52 -12.85
C ASN A 60 -15.26 9.86 -11.89
N PHE A 61 -14.82 8.82 -11.17
CA PHE A 61 -15.58 8.31 -10.03
C PHE A 61 -15.42 9.26 -8.85
N ASN A 62 -16.53 9.59 -8.20
CA ASN A 62 -16.62 10.57 -7.11
C ASN A 62 -15.67 10.16 -5.95
N GLN A 63 -14.71 11.02 -5.62
CA GLN A 63 -13.38 10.56 -5.18
C GLN A 63 -13.30 9.96 -3.76
N ASP A 64 -14.11 10.39 -2.80
CA ASP A 64 -13.80 10.05 -1.39
C ASP A 64 -14.38 8.68 -0.95
N ILE A 65 -15.63 8.35 -1.33
CA ILE A 65 -16.24 7.05 -0.96
C ILE A 65 -15.74 5.92 -1.86
N PHE A 66 -15.39 6.24 -3.10
CA PHE A 66 -14.99 5.23 -4.09
C PHE A 66 -13.62 4.62 -3.77
N GLU A 67 -12.74 5.38 -3.13
CA GLU A 67 -11.39 4.96 -2.76
C GLU A 67 -11.40 3.68 -1.88
N GLY A 68 -12.18 3.68 -0.80
CA GLY A 68 -12.32 2.53 0.09
C GLY A 68 -12.84 1.27 -0.62
N TRP A 69 -13.85 1.43 -1.48
CA TRP A 69 -14.42 0.32 -2.26
C TRP A 69 -13.45 -0.24 -3.31
N VAL A 70 -12.67 0.63 -3.97
CA VAL A 70 -11.65 0.22 -4.93
C VAL A 70 -10.55 -0.58 -4.24
N MET A 71 -10.10 -0.16 -3.06
CA MET A 71 -9.11 -0.92 -2.28
C MET A 71 -9.64 -2.30 -1.86
N LEU A 72 -10.90 -2.40 -1.42
CA LEU A 72 -11.51 -3.69 -1.09
C LEU A 72 -11.70 -4.59 -2.31
N ALA A 73 -12.11 -4.02 -3.44
CA ALA A 73 -12.23 -4.76 -4.70
C ALA A 73 -10.86 -5.28 -5.16
N ALA A 74 -9.83 -4.43 -5.13
CA ALA A 74 -8.47 -4.81 -5.45
C ALA A 74 -7.97 -5.93 -4.53
N ALA A 75 -8.21 -5.83 -3.23
CA ALA A 75 -7.87 -6.89 -2.29
C ALA A 75 -8.59 -8.21 -2.61
N PHE A 76 -9.88 -8.17 -2.94
CA PHE A 76 -10.64 -9.34 -3.34
C PHE A 76 -10.04 -10.01 -4.59
N PHE A 77 -9.68 -9.23 -5.61
CA PHE A 77 -8.99 -9.73 -6.80
C PHE A 77 -7.61 -10.33 -6.46
N VAL A 78 -6.81 -9.67 -5.63
CA VAL A 78 -5.51 -10.19 -5.20
C VAL A 78 -5.67 -11.52 -4.45
N VAL A 79 -6.58 -11.61 -3.49
CA VAL A 79 -6.81 -12.85 -2.69
C VAL A 79 -7.29 -13.99 -3.57
N THR A 80 -8.29 -13.75 -4.42
CA THR A 80 -8.82 -14.77 -5.32
C THR A 80 -7.76 -15.26 -6.30
N MET A 81 -6.94 -14.35 -6.84
CA MET A 81 -5.84 -14.71 -7.72
C MET A 81 -4.72 -15.47 -7.00
N VAL A 82 -4.37 -15.09 -5.77
CA VAL A 82 -3.41 -15.83 -4.93
C VAL A 82 -3.89 -17.28 -4.71
N ILE A 83 -5.17 -17.46 -4.37
CA ILE A 83 -5.76 -18.80 -4.20
C ILE A 83 -5.74 -19.59 -5.52
N PHE A 84 -6.07 -18.94 -6.64
CA PHE A 84 -6.03 -19.55 -7.96
C PHE A 84 -4.61 -20.03 -8.31
N MET A 85 -3.60 -19.18 -8.16
CA MET A 85 -2.21 -19.51 -8.48
C MET A 85 -1.66 -20.65 -7.61
N MET A 86 -1.97 -20.66 -6.31
CA MET A 86 -1.60 -21.76 -5.42
C MET A 86 -2.18 -23.11 -5.85
N ARG A 87 -3.36 -23.12 -6.48
CA ARG A 87 -4.03 -24.33 -6.99
C ARG A 87 -3.52 -24.73 -8.38
N THR A 88 -3.33 -23.76 -9.28
CA THR A 88 -3.08 -24.00 -10.71
C THR A 88 -1.59 -24.07 -11.08
N GLY A 89 -0.69 -23.51 -10.28
CA GLY A 89 0.75 -23.47 -10.57
C GLY A 89 1.40 -24.84 -10.81
N ARG A 90 0.80 -25.93 -10.33
CA ARG A 90 1.26 -27.32 -10.56
C ARG A 90 0.91 -27.87 -11.95
N LYS A 91 -0.13 -27.34 -12.60
CA LYS A 91 -0.68 -27.83 -13.87
C LYS A 91 -0.43 -26.89 -15.05
N LEU A 92 -0.03 -25.65 -14.77
CA LEU A 92 0.13 -24.57 -15.76
C LEU A 92 0.94 -25.00 -16.99
N LYS A 93 2.09 -25.66 -16.78
CA LYS A 93 2.94 -26.13 -17.88
C LYS A 93 2.22 -27.14 -18.78
N GLY A 94 1.55 -28.13 -18.19
CA GLY A 94 0.84 -29.17 -18.95
C GLY A 94 -0.41 -28.66 -19.67
N GLU A 95 -1.14 -27.73 -19.06
CA GLU A 95 -2.32 -27.10 -19.67
C GLU A 95 -1.95 -26.17 -20.83
N ILE A 96 -0.87 -25.40 -20.70
CA ILE A 96 -0.36 -24.54 -21.78
C ILE A 96 0.19 -25.40 -22.92
N GLU A 97 1.02 -26.42 -22.63
CA GLU A 97 1.53 -27.34 -23.65
C GLU A 97 0.37 -28.06 -24.39
N GLY A 98 -0.69 -28.47 -23.68
CA GLY A 98 -1.88 -29.09 -24.27
C GLY A 98 -2.71 -28.14 -25.15
N LYS A 99 -3.01 -26.92 -24.67
CA LYS A 99 -3.78 -25.93 -25.44
C LYS A 99 -2.99 -25.41 -26.64
N VAL A 100 -1.70 -25.15 -26.49
CA VAL A 100 -0.83 -24.72 -27.60
C VAL A 100 -0.65 -25.87 -28.60
N GLY A 101 -0.61 -27.13 -28.16
CA GLY A 101 -0.60 -28.30 -29.04
C GLY A 101 -1.84 -28.39 -29.95
N LEU A 102 -3.02 -28.11 -29.40
CA LEU A 102 -4.27 -28.07 -30.16
C LEU A 102 -4.32 -26.87 -31.11
N LEU A 103 -3.84 -25.71 -30.65
CA LEU A 103 -3.83 -24.45 -31.40
C LEU A 103 -2.61 -24.31 -32.34
N ALA A 104 -1.79 -25.34 -32.49
CA ALA A 104 -0.67 -25.35 -33.42
C ALA A 104 -0.96 -26.19 -34.68
N GLY A 105 -2.23 -26.52 -34.97
CA GLY A 105 -2.66 -27.17 -36.23
C GLY A 105 -2.62 -26.25 -37.47
N GLU A 106 -2.95 -26.77 -38.65
CA GLU A 106 -3.01 -25.99 -39.90
C GLU A 106 -4.00 -24.81 -39.80
N GLY A 107 -3.57 -23.61 -40.20
CA GLY A 107 -4.40 -22.38 -40.19
C GLY A 107 -4.50 -21.63 -38.85
N SER A 108 -3.89 -22.12 -37.77
CA SER A 108 -4.15 -21.67 -36.40
C SER A 108 -3.35 -20.44 -35.90
N TRP A 109 -2.85 -19.58 -36.81
CA TRP A 109 -2.11 -18.36 -36.40
C TRP A 109 -2.98 -17.40 -35.59
N PHE A 110 -4.27 -17.31 -35.92
CA PHE A 110 -5.26 -16.49 -35.22
C PHE A 110 -5.64 -17.10 -33.86
N GLY A 111 -5.80 -18.43 -33.80
CA GLY A 111 -6.10 -19.13 -32.54
C GLY A 111 -4.98 -18.97 -31.51
N LEU A 112 -3.72 -19.09 -31.94
CA LEU A 112 -2.57 -18.83 -31.10
C LEU A 112 -2.45 -17.35 -30.70
N PHE A 113 -2.67 -16.43 -31.65
CA PHE A 113 -2.68 -14.99 -31.37
C PHE A 113 -3.73 -14.65 -30.31
N ALA A 114 -4.99 -15.05 -30.52
CA ALA A 114 -6.09 -14.76 -29.62
C ALA A 114 -5.86 -15.38 -28.22
N PHE A 115 -5.35 -16.60 -28.17
CA PHE A 115 -5.02 -17.24 -26.89
C PHE A 115 -3.95 -16.46 -26.10
N VAL A 116 -2.81 -16.15 -26.72
CA VAL A 116 -1.75 -15.40 -26.04
C VAL A 116 -2.22 -13.99 -25.71
N PHE A 117 -2.96 -13.33 -26.62
CA PHE A 117 -3.49 -11.99 -26.43
C PHE A 117 -4.43 -11.94 -25.24
N LEU A 118 -5.44 -12.80 -25.17
CA LEU A 118 -6.41 -12.81 -24.06
C LEU A 118 -5.75 -13.16 -22.73
N MET A 119 -4.81 -14.11 -22.73
CA MET A 119 -4.09 -14.49 -21.51
C MET A 119 -3.22 -13.34 -21.00
N VAL A 120 -2.46 -12.67 -21.87
CA VAL A 120 -1.59 -11.54 -21.45
C VAL A 120 -2.40 -10.27 -21.17
N LEU A 121 -3.45 -9.99 -21.94
CA LEU A 121 -4.33 -8.84 -21.73
C LEU A 121 -4.99 -8.92 -20.36
N ARG A 122 -5.41 -10.11 -19.94
CA ARG A 122 -5.95 -10.32 -18.59
C ARG A 122 -4.96 -9.88 -17.51
N GLU A 123 -3.71 -10.38 -17.56
CA GLU A 123 -2.69 -9.99 -16.58
C GLU A 123 -2.41 -8.47 -16.62
N GLY A 124 -2.45 -7.88 -17.82
CA GLY A 124 -2.30 -6.43 -18.00
C GLY A 124 -3.46 -5.62 -17.41
N VAL A 125 -4.70 -6.05 -17.59
CA VAL A 125 -5.89 -5.41 -17.00
C VAL A 125 -5.85 -5.51 -15.48
N GLU A 126 -5.51 -6.69 -14.94
CA GLU A 126 -5.36 -6.89 -13.50
C GLU A 126 -4.26 -5.98 -12.92
N THR A 127 -3.12 -5.86 -13.61
CA THR A 127 -2.05 -4.93 -13.24
C THR A 127 -2.55 -3.49 -13.17
N VAL A 128 -3.29 -3.03 -14.20
CA VAL A 128 -3.82 -1.67 -14.26
C VAL A 128 -4.80 -1.39 -13.11
N LEU A 129 -5.70 -2.34 -12.81
CA LEU A 129 -6.67 -2.20 -11.72
C LEU A 129 -5.98 -2.16 -10.34
N MET A 130 -5.01 -3.04 -10.10
CA MET A 130 -4.28 -3.07 -8.84
C MET A 130 -3.39 -1.84 -8.66
N LEU A 131 -2.70 -1.39 -9.71
CA LEU A 131 -1.89 -0.16 -9.66
C LEU A 131 -2.75 1.09 -9.43
N GLY A 132 -3.96 1.13 -10.00
CA GLY A 132 -4.92 2.20 -9.75
C GLY A 132 -5.33 2.32 -8.27
N ALA A 133 -5.45 1.20 -7.57
CA ALA A 133 -5.72 1.20 -6.13
C ALA A 133 -4.51 1.68 -5.31
N VAL A 134 -3.30 1.27 -5.69
CA VAL A 134 -2.06 1.67 -5.00
C VAL A 134 -1.72 3.15 -5.21
N SER A 135 -2.08 3.72 -6.37
CA SER A 135 -1.85 5.14 -6.64
C SER A 135 -2.61 6.11 -5.74
N LEU A 136 -3.64 5.64 -5.03
CA LEU A 136 -4.43 6.46 -4.12
C LEU A 136 -3.65 6.83 -2.85
N ASN A 137 -2.76 5.95 -2.40
CA ASN A 137 -2.03 6.11 -1.14
C ASN A 137 -0.60 6.68 -1.30
N THR A 138 -0.07 6.78 -2.53
CA THR A 138 1.36 7.01 -2.75
C THR A 138 1.64 7.92 -3.94
N ASN A 139 2.78 8.63 -3.90
CA ASN A 139 3.20 9.56 -4.95
C ASN A 139 3.26 8.88 -6.34
N GLU A 140 2.59 9.48 -7.33
CA GLU A 140 2.50 8.98 -8.70
C GLU A 140 3.86 8.67 -9.33
N LEU A 141 4.86 9.54 -9.13
CA LEU A 141 6.20 9.34 -9.69
C LEU A 141 6.87 8.10 -9.11
N LEU A 142 6.74 7.90 -7.79
CA LEU A 142 7.28 6.74 -7.10
C LEU A 142 6.59 5.44 -7.57
N ASN A 143 5.31 5.49 -7.88
CA ASN A 143 4.59 4.34 -8.43
C ASN A 143 5.00 4.03 -9.86
N PHE A 144 5.13 5.06 -10.69
CA PHE A 144 5.62 4.90 -12.05
C PHE A 144 7.00 4.25 -12.09
N ILE A 145 7.95 4.75 -11.28
CA ILE A 145 9.30 4.16 -11.17
C ILE A 145 9.21 2.71 -10.71
N GLY A 146 8.39 2.43 -9.70
CA GLY A 146 8.15 1.07 -9.20
C GLY A 146 7.66 0.12 -10.29
N THR A 147 6.61 0.51 -11.01
CA THR A 147 6.04 -0.26 -12.11
C THR A 147 7.06 -0.53 -13.21
N VAL A 148 7.80 0.49 -13.65
CA VAL A 148 8.83 0.34 -14.70
C VAL A 148 9.92 -0.64 -14.28
N LEU A 149 10.41 -0.54 -13.04
CA LEU A 149 11.41 -1.47 -12.50
C LEU A 149 10.87 -2.90 -12.40
N GLY A 150 9.59 -3.06 -12.02
CA GLY A 150 8.94 -4.36 -11.92
C GLY A 150 8.80 -5.04 -13.28
N VAL A 151 8.29 -4.31 -14.27
CA VAL A 151 8.19 -4.78 -15.65
C VAL A 151 9.57 -5.09 -16.24
N ALA A 152 10.58 -4.23 -16.02
CA ALA A 152 11.94 -4.48 -16.50
C ALA A 152 12.53 -5.76 -15.91
N ALA A 153 12.34 -5.99 -14.60
CA ALA A 153 12.78 -7.21 -13.94
C ALA A 153 12.01 -8.45 -14.42
N ALA A 154 10.72 -8.34 -14.71
CA ALA A 154 9.93 -9.42 -15.31
C ALA A 154 10.38 -9.77 -16.73
N VAL A 155 10.67 -8.78 -17.57
CA VAL A 155 11.21 -8.98 -18.92
C VAL A 155 12.58 -9.67 -18.84
N LEU A 156 13.46 -9.19 -17.96
CA LEU A 156 14.77 -9.81 -17.72
C LEU A 156 14.61 -11.28 -17.30
N PHE A 157 13.71 -11.57 -16.36
CA PHE A 157 13.39 -12.92 -15.92
C PHE A 157 12.91 -13.79 -17.11
N GLY A 158 11.95 -13.30 -17.91
CA GLY A 158 11.43 -14.01 -19.06
C GLY A 158 12.50 -14.36 -20.10
N VAL A 159 13.36 -13.40 -20.43
CA VAL A 159 14.48 -13.62 -21.37
C VAL A 159 15.46 -14.67 -20.83
N MET A 160 15.82 -14.58 -19.54
CA MET A 160 16.75 -15.54 -18.93
C MET A 160 16.13 -16.95 -18.80
N PHE A 161 14.81 -17.03 -18.60
CA PHE A 161 14.04 -18.27 -18.55
C PHE A 161 14.02 -18.97 -19.92
N VAL A 162 13.70 -18.24 -20.99
CA VAL A 162 13.67 -18.79 -22.37
C VAL A 162 15.07 -19.20 -22.84
N LYS A 163 16.11 -18.45 -22.47
CA LYS A 163 17.50 -18.81 -22.78
C LYS A 163 18.05 -19.98 -21.94
N GLY A 164 17.25 -20.55 -21.03
CA GLY A 164 17.62 -21.72 -20.22
C GLY A 164 18.74 -21.46 -19.20
N SER A 165 19.14 -20.20 -19.00
CA SER A 165 20.21 -19.80 -18.07
C SER A 165 19.75 -19.79 -16.61
N VAL A 166 18.44 -19.77 -16.39
CA VAL A 166 17.83 -19.64 -15.07
C VAL A 166 16.94 -20.85 -14.78
N ARG A 167 17.47 -21.80 -14.00
CA ARG A 167 16.70 -22.91 -13.42
C ARG A 167 16.08 -22.49 -12.09
N ILE A 168 15.27 -21.43 -12.11
CA ILE A 168 14.51 -21.02 -10.92
C ILE A 168 13.42 -22.07 -10.68
N ASN A 169 13.37 -22.57 -9.44
CA ASN A 169 12.25 -23.36 -9.00
C ASN A 169 11.03 -22.43 -8.90
N LEU A 170 10.18 -22.45 -9.93
CA LEU A 170 8.93 -21.67 -10.00
C LEU A 170 8.09 -21.84 -8.73
N GLN A 171 8.10 -23.03 -8.11
CA GLN A 171 7.38 -23.28 -6.86
C GLN A 171 7.88 -22.41 -5.71
N LYS A 172 9.20 -22.20 -5.61
CA LYS A 172 9.79 -21.36 -4.56
C LYS A 172 9.53 -19.90 -4.84
N PHE A 173 9.73 -19.47 -6.08
CA PHE A 173 9.44 -18.11 -6.51
C PHE A 173 7.98 -17.74 -6.21
N PHE A 174 7.02 -18.54 -6.69
CA PHE A 174 5.60 -18.29 -6.45
C PHE A 174 5.23 -18.37 -4.98
N ARG A 175 5.85 -19.24 -4.18
CA ARG A 175 5.59 -19.29 -2.74
C ARG A 175 6.03 -18.00 -2.03
N VAL A 176 7.21 -17.48 -2.37
CA VAL A 176 7.72 -16.22 -1.79
C VAL A 176 6.81 -15.06 -2.19
N THR A 177 6.52 -14.91 -3.48
CA THR A 177 5.66 -13.83 -3.96
C THR A 177 4.23 -13.94 -3.45
N THR A 178 3.69 -15.16 -3.28
CA THR A 178 2.37 -15.39 -2.68
C THR A 178 2.30 -14.91 -1.24
N VAL A 179 3.31 -15.22 -0.42
CA VAL A 179 3.36 -14.75 0.97
C VAL A 179 3.35 -13.23 1.00
N ILE A 180 4.21 -12.60 0.19
CA ILE A 180 4.26 -11.13 0.06
C ILE A 180 2.90 -10.55 -0.32
N LEU A 181 2.22 -11.12 -1.33
CA LEU A 181 0.90 -10.68 -1.78
C LEU A 181 -0.20 -10.87 -0.74
N PHE A 182 -0.12 -11.90 0.11
CA PHE A 182 -1.08 -12.07 1.20
C PHE A 182 -1.00 -10.90 2.19
N PHE A 183 0.22 -10.43 2.47
CA PHE A 183 0.42 -9.21 3.24
C PHE A 183 -0.15 -8.00 2.50
N VAL A 184 0.10 -7.85 1.20
CA VAL A 184 -0.39 -6.68 0.42
C VAL A 184 -1.90 -6.66 0.40
N ALA A 185 -2.53 -7.82 0.18
CA ALA A 185 -3.98 -7.96 0.26
C ALA A 185 -4.51 -7.60 1.65
N ALA A 186 -3.86 -8.08 2.72
CA ALA A 186 -4.26 -7.72 4.08
C ALA A 186 -4.15 -6.20 4.31
N GLN A 187 -3.09 -5.56 3.84
CA GLN A 187 -2.95 -4.10 3.90
C GLN A 187 -4.08 -3.41 3.12
N LEU A 188 -4.34 -3.78 1.87
CA LEU A 188 -5.43 -3.20 1.07
C LEU A 188 -6.80 -3.37 1.73
N ILE A 189 -7.05 -4.51 2.39
CA ILE A 189 -8.29 -4.73 3.17
C ILE A 189 -8.35 -3.75 4.33
N ILE A 190 -7.28 -3.68 5.13
CA ILE A 190 -7.24 -2.84 6.32
C ILE A 190 -7.36 -1.35 5.92
N SER A 191 -6.64 -0.90 4.89
CA SER A 191 -6.72 0.46 4.36
C SER A 191 -8.11 0.77 3.79
N GLY A 192 -8.69 -0.15 3.01
CA GLY A 192 -10.05 0.02 2.47
C GLY A 192 -11.11 0.12 3.57
N LEU A 193 -11.01 -0.70 4.61
CA LEU A 193 -11.89 -0.62 5.79
C LEU A 193 -11.67 0.68 6.58
N HIS A 194 -10.42 1.14 6.69
CA HIS A 194 -10.09 2.41 7.32
C HIS A 194 -10.76 3.57 6.58
N GLU A 195 -10.64 3.65 5.26
CA GLU A 195 -11.28 4.73 4.47
C GLU A 195 -12.80 4.70 4.50
N LEU A 196 -13.41 3.51 4.50
CA LEU A 196 -14.85 3.39 4.68
C LEU A 196 -15.29 3.81 6.09
N SER A 197 -14.44 3.61 7.09
CA SER A 197 -14.68 4.13 8.44
C SER A 197 -14.54 5.65 8.50
N GLU A 198 -13.55 6.24 7.83
CA GLU A 198 -13.34 7.69 7.82
C GLU A 198 -14.53 8.42 7.21
N ASN A 199 -15.11 7.85 6.15
CA ASN A 199 -16.27 8.37 5.46
C ASN A 199 -17.62 8.06 6.16
N GLY A 200 -17.59 7.40 7.32
CA GLY A 200 -18.78 7.11 8.12
C GLY A 200 -19.69 6.00 7.58
N VAL A 201 -19.23 5.21 6.60
CA VAL A 201 -19.96 4.04 6.08
C VAL A 201 -19.90 2.90 7.11
N LEU A 202 -18.75 2.70 7.72
CA LEU A 202 -18.54 1.71 8.79
C LEU A 202 -18.41 2.41 10.14
N ARG A 203 -19.15 1.91 11.13
CA ARG A 203 -19.05 2.41 12.51
C ARG A 203 -17.86 1.74 13.19
N SER A 204 -16.80 2.51 13.40
CA SER A 204 -15.59 2.00 14.06
C SER A 204 -15.40 2.59 15.45
N SER A 205 -14.73 1.82 16.31
CA SER A 205 -14.39 2.24 17.66
C SER A 205 -13.05 2.96 17.74
N LYS A 206 -12.90 3.78 18.78
CA LYS A 206 -11.63 4.46 19.12
C LYS A 206 -10.45 3.48 19.26
N ARG A 207 -10.69 2.27 19.78
CA ARG A 207 -9.65 1.23 19.96
C ARG A 207 -9.22 0.60 18.65
N GLU A 208 -10.18 0.27 17.78
CA GLU A 208 -9.87 -0.27 16.44
C GLU A 208 -9.04 0.73 15.63
N MET A 209 -9.44 1.99 15.63
CA MET A 209 -8.76 3.06 14.91
C MET A 209 -7.36 3.39 15.48
N ALA A 210 -7.15 3.21 16.79
CA ALA A 210 -5.82 3.36 17.40
C ALA A 210 -4.85 2.24 17.00
N ILE A 211 -5.35 1.06 16.63
CA ILE A 211 -4.55 -0.08 16.20
C ILE A 211 -4.33 -0.02 14.69
N ILE A 212 -5.41 0.17 13.93
CA ILE A 212 -5.40 0.10 12.46
C ILE A 212 -4.65 1.29 11.86
N GLY A 213 -4.94 2.50 12.32
CA GLY A 213 -4.43 3.73 11.71
C GLY A 213 -2.90 3.81 11.60
N PRO A 214 -2.14 3.59 12.69
CA PRO A 214 -0.68 3.56 12.64
C PRO A 214 -0.10 2.42 11.78
N ILE A 215 -0.80 1.30 11.64
CA ILE A 215 -0.37 0.17 10.80
C ILE A 215 -0.54 0.51 9.32
N VAL A 216 -1.67 1.12 8.95
CA VAL A 216 -1.99 1.51 7.58
C VAL A 216 -1.05 2.59 7.07
N ARG A 217 -0.76 3.59 7.90
CA ARG A 217 -0.01 4.78 7.48
C ARG A 217 1.50 4.66 7.64
N ASN A 218 1.98 3.63 8.33
CA ASN A 218 3.40 3.36 8.42
C ASN A 218 3.80 2.35 7.35
N ASP A 219 4.03 2.86 6.13
CA ASP A 219 4.52 2.09 5.00
C ASP A 219 5.69 1.18 5.42
N LEU A 220 6.62 1.70 6.24
CA LEU A 220 7.81 0.98 6.71
C LEU A 220 7.49 -0.32 7.45
N PHE A 221 6.41 -0.38 8.23
CA PHE A 221 5.99 -1.63 8.88
C PHE A 221 5.74 -2.74 7.86
N PHE A 222 5.11 -2.38 6.74
CA PHE A 222 4.79 -3.30 5.68
C PHE A 222 6.03 -3.75 4.90
N PHE A 223 6.91 -2.80 4.57
CA PHE A 223 8.22 -3.05 3.97
C PHE A 223 9.09 -4.01 4.80
N VAL A 224 9.13 -3.82 6.11
CA VAL A 224 9.83 -4.69 7.07
C VAL A 224 9.27 -6.09 7.05
N THR A 225 7.96 -6.21 7.07
CA THR A 225 7.32 -7.51 7.11
C THR A 225 7.64 -8.30 5.84
N ILE A 226 7.59 -7.66 4.66
CA ILE A 226 7.97 -8.27 3.38
C ILE A 226 9.45 -8.70 3.37
N LEU A 227 10.37 -7.80 3.73
CA LEU A 227 11.81 -8.08 3.72
C LEU A 227 12.18 -9.16 4.76
N ALA A 228 11.58 -9.11 5.95
CA ALA A 228 11.78 -10.10 6.99
C ALA A 228 11.29 -11.48 6.55
N LEU A 229 10.14 -11.57 5.87
CA LEU A 229 9.62 -12.82 5.36
C LEU A 229 10.44 -13.36 4.18
N ALA A 230 10.88 -12.50 3.26
CA ALA A 230 11.78 -12.90 2.18
C ALA A 230 13.11 -13.44 2.76
N ALA A 231 13.68 -12.75 3.74
CA ALA A 231 14.88 -13.20 4.46
C ALA A 231 14.65 -14.53 5.20
N LEU A 232 13.54 -14.66 5.91
CA LEU A 232 13.15 -15.86 6.65
C LEU A 232 12.92 -17.06 5.74
N MET A 233 12.35 -16.85 4.55
CA MET A 233 12.21 -17.90 3.54
C MET A 233 13.57 -18.33 2.99
N VAL A 234 14.49 -17.40 2.72
CA VAL A 234 15.87 -17.73 2.32
C VAL A 234 16.60 -18.49 3.43
N LEU A 235 16.38 -18.13 4.69
CA LEU A 235 16.96 -18.84 5.85
C LEU A 235 16.41 -20.26 6.00
N PHE A 236 15.09 -20.46 5.87
CA PHE A 236 14.50 -21.80 5.90
C PHE A 236 14.96 -22.67 4.74
N GLU A 237 15.22 -22.07 3.58
CA GLU A 237 15.79 -22.73 2.40
C GLU A 237 17.24 -23.18 2.65
N ALA A 238 18.05 -22.30 3.25
CA ALA A 238 19.44 -22.60 3.60
C ALA A 238 19.53 -23.73 4.65
N LYS A 239 18.64 -23.72 5.65
CA LYS A 239 18.58 -24.73 6.71
C LYS A 239 18.10 -26.10 6.24
N ARG A 240 17.37 -26.17 5.10
CA ARG A 240 16.86 -27.42 4.49
C ARG A 240 17.84 -28.06 3.49
N ARG A 241 19.01 -27.48 3.24
CA ARG A 241 20.00 -28.11 2.35
C ARG A 241 20.60 -29.34 3.03
N GLU A 242 20.46 -30.49 2.38
CA GLU A 242 21.08 -31.74 2.84
C GLU A 242 22.61 -31.60 2.88
N PRO A 243 23.28 -32.23 3.87
CA PRO A 243 24.74 -32.25 3.92
C PRO A 243 25.29 -32.90 2.64
N LYS A 244 26.13 -32.16 1.91
CA LYS A 244 26.84 -32.72 0.75
C LYS A 244 27.72 -33.89 1.20
N SER A 245 27.74 -34.93 0.36
CA SER A 245 28.55 -36.14 0.54
C SER A 245 29.99 -35.82 0.91
N THR A 246 30.58 -36.66 1.76
CA THR A 246 31.96 -36.54 2.25
C THR A 246 32.94 -36.36 1.07
N PRO A 247 33.67 -35.25 0.99
CA PRO A 247 34.55 -34.95 -0.14
C PRO A 247 35.69 -35.98 -0.24
N THR A 248 35.92 -36.52 -1.43
CA THR A 248 36.89 -37.61 -1.69
C THR A 248 38.28 -37.08 -2.07
N SER A 249 38.44 -35.78 -2.35
CA SER A 249 39.75 -35.17 -2.66
C SER A 249 40.09 -33.91 -1.84
N PRO A 250 41.39 -33.57 -1.68
CA PRO A 250 41.83 -32.35 -1.00
C PRO A 250 41.38 -31.05 -1.70
N ALA A 251 41.13 -31.09 -3.00
CA ALA A 251 40.61 -29.95 -3.77
C ALA A 251 39.11 -29.75 -3.50
N GLU A 252 38.35 -30.85 -3.42
CA GLU A 252 36.93 -30.81 -3.06
C GLU A 252 36.71 -30.36 -1.61
N GLN A 253 37.58 -30.77 -0.67
CA GLN A 253 37.55 -30.27 0.70
C GLN A 253 37.73 -28.75 0.76
N ARG A 254 38.71 -28.20 0.04
CA ARG A 254 38.94 -26.74 -0.03
C ARG A 254 37.74 -26.00 -0.62
N LYS A 255 37.14 -26.53 -1.69
CA LYS A 255 35.93 -25.98 -2.31
C LYS A 255 34.72 -26.04 -1.36
N ALA A 256 34.57 -27.14 -0.63
CA ALA A 256 33.48 -27.32 0.33
C ALA A 256 33.57 -26.32 1.49
N ILE A 257 34.77 -26.18 2.09
CA ILE A 257 35.02 -25.21 3.17
C ILE A 257 34.78 -23.78 2.70
N TRP A 258 35.23 -23.42 1.49
CA TRP A 258 34.97 -22.10 0.92
C TRP A 258 33.47 -21.86 0.68
N SER A 259 32.75 -22.84 0.13
CA SER A 259 31.30 -22.72 -0.07
C SER A 259 30.53 -22.59 1.25
N ALA A 260 30.93 -23.34 2.28
CA ALA A 260 30.32 -23.26 3.60
C ALA A 260 30.58 -21.91 4.29
N ARG A 261 31.81 -21.38 4.23
CA ARG A 261 32.12 -20.03 4.73
C ARG A 261 31.34 -18.96 3.99
N ARG A 262 31.27 -19.05 2.65
CA ARG A 262 30.48 -18.11 1.85
C ARG A 262 29.01 -18.17 2.25
N GLU A 263 28.43 -19.35 2.45
CA GLU A 263 27.04 -19.49 2.93
C GLU A 263 26.85 -18.92 4.33
N GLN A 264 27.77 -19.16 5.27
CA GLN A 264 27.73 -18.58 6.61
C GLN A 264 27.82 -17.04 6.56
N PHE A 265 28.69 -16.49 5.71
CA PHE A 265 28.77 -15.05 5.48
C PHE A 265 27.45 -14.50 4.90
N TRP A 266 26.85 -15.16 3.91
CA TRP A 266 25.55 -14.77 3.38
C TRP A 266 24.45 -14.80 4.45
N MET A 267 24.42 -15.83 5.29
CA MET A 267 23.45 -15.91 6.40
C MET A 267 23.69 -14.83 7.45
N ALA A 268 24.96 -14.59 7.83
CA ALA A 268 25.32 -13.54 8.78
C ALA A 268 24.95 -12.14 8.25
N SER A 269 25.19 -11.89 6.95
CA SER A 269 24.76 -10.66 6.29
C SER A 269 23.25 -10.49 6.31
N VAL A 270 22.48 -11.55 6.04
CA VAL A 270 21.01 -11.51 6.14
C VAL A 270 20.57 -11.18 7.57
N TYR A 271 21.12 -11.85 8.59
CA TYR A 271 20.81 -11.56 10.00
C TYR A 271 21.17 -10.13 10.42
N ALA A 272 22.37 -9.66 10.09
CA ALA A 272 22.83 -8.32 10.42
C ALA A 272 21.95 -7.26 9.75
N THR A 273 21.60 -7.46 8.48
CA THR A 273 20.73 -6.53 7.73
C THR A 273 19.33 -6.51 8.33
N SER A 274 18.74 -7.66 8.64
CA SER A 274 17.42 -7.74 9.30
C SER A 274 17.42 -7.07 10.68
N PHE A 275 18.48 -7.26 11.47
CA PHE A 275 18.59 -6.65 12.81
C PHE A 275 18.72 -5.12 12.75
N ILE A 276 19.65 -4.60 11.95
CA ILE A 276 19.82 -3.15 11.75
C ILE A 276 18.51 -2.53 11.28
N PHE A 277 17.79 -3.21 10.40
CA PHE A 277 16.53 -2.70 9.87
C PHE A 277 15.40 -2.68 10.91
N ILE A 278 15.24 -3.74 11.72
CA ILE A 278 14.28 -3.75 12.84
C ILE A 278 14.58 -2.62 13.83
N MET A 279 15.88 -2.39 14.11
CA MET A 279 16.31 -1.30 14.98
C MET A 279 15.91 0.07 14.40
N LEU A 280 16.13 0.30 13.10
CA LEU A 280 15.76 1.55 12.43
C LEU A 280 14.25 1.79 12.45
N VAL A 281 13.44 0.77 12.18
CA VAL A 281 11.96 0.90 12.21
C VAL A 281 11.44 1.11 13.62
N THR A 282 12.04 0.44 14.61
CA THR A 282 11.70 0.68 16.01
C THR A 282 12.06 2.12 16.40
N ALA A 283 13.23 2.62 15.97
CA ALA A 283 13.65 3.99 16.21
C ALA A 283 12.71 5.00 15.53
N GLU A 284 12.27 4.75 14.31
CA GLU A 284 11.31 5.61 13.58
C GLU A 284 9.91 5.58 14.20
N PHE A 285 9.43 4.41 14.63
CA PHE A 285 8.18 4.28 15.35
C PHE A 285 8.21 5.07 16.66
N ILE A 286 9.32 4.96 17.41
CA ILE A 286 9.54 5.74 18.64
C ILE A 286 9.63 7.24 18.33
N TYR A 287 10.38 7.63 17.29
CA TYR A 287 10.54 9.02 16.87
C TYR A 287 9.20 9.65 16.48
N THR A 288 8.43 9.00 15.62
CA THR A 288 7.10 9.46 15.21
C THR A 288 6.19 9.64 16.41
N LYS A 289 6.18 8.68 17.35
CA LYS A 289 5.38 8.79 18.57
C LYS A 289 5.81 9.97 19.46
N SER A 290 7.10 10.30 19.46
CA SER A 290 7.65 11.41 20.24
C SER A 290 7.36 12.80 19.67
N VAL A 291 7.30 12.93 18.32
CA VAL A 291 7.02 14.20 17.63
C VAL A 291 5.52 14.54 17.63
N SER A 292 4.64 13.55 17.83
CA SER A 292 3.17 13.72 17.86
C SER A 292 2.61 14.23 19.21
N ALA A 293 3.41 14.94 20.02
CA ALA A 293 2.91 15.59 21.22
C ALA A 293 1.94 16.72 20.83
N LEU A 294 0.85 16.87 21.60
CA LEU A 294 -0.11 17.94 21.34
C LEU A 294 0.55 19.28 21.70
N SER A 295 0.44 20.29 20.85
CA SER A 295 0.77 21.67 21.22
C SER A 295 0.06 22.07 22.52
N PRO A 296 0.71 22.87 23.39
CA PRO A 296 0.09 23.30 24.64
C PRO A 296 -1.21 24.07 24.36
N ALA A 297 -2.20 23.90 25.24
CA ALA A 297 -3.47 24.62 25.14
C ALA A 297 -3.38 25.93 25.94
N THR A 298 -3.77 27.04 25.34
CA THR A 298 -3.93 28.32 26.03
C THR A 298 -5.30 28.37 26.70
N GLU A 299 -5.34 28.50 28.02
CA GLU A 299 -6.61 28.57 28.75
C GLU A 299 -7.33 29.90 28.43
N VAL A 300 -8.61 29.81 28.06
CA VAL A 300 -9.45 30.98 27.78
C VAL A 300 -10.37 31.28 28.96
N ALA A 301 -10.48 32.55 29.31
CA ALA A 301 -11.48 33.04 30.25
C ALA A 301 -12.69 33.58 29.50
N PHE A 302 -13.90 33.28 30.00
CA PHE A 302 -15.13 33.86 29.48
C PHE A 302 -15.44 35.16 30.21
N VAL A 303 -15.61 36.25 29.45
CA VAL A 303 -16.11 37.54 29.96
C VAL A 303 -17.50 37.73 29.35
N ASP A 304 -18.51 37.92 30.18
CA ASP A 304 -19.92 37.97 29.76
C ASP A 304 -20.35 36.75 28.90
N GLY A 305 -19.86 35.56 29.26
CA GLY A 305 -20.16 34.30 28.57
C GLY A 305 -19.50 34.16 27.18
N LYS A 306 -18.49 34.99 26.86
CA LYS A 306 -17.79 34.98 25.57
C LYS A 306 -16.28 34.97 25.75
N ALA A 307 -15.60 34.14 24.97
CA ALA A 307 -14.16 34.17 24.77
C ALA A 307 -13.87 34.91 23.47
N THR A 308 -12.99 35.92 23.53
CA THR A 308 -12.59 36.73 22.38
C THR A 308 -11.12 36.45 22.06
N ILE A 309 -10.87 35.82 20.92
CA ILE A 309 -9.52 35.46 20.46
C ILE A 309 -9.12 36.43 19.33
N PRO A 310 -8.05 37.22 19.48
CA PRO A 310 -7.59 38.13 18.44
C PRO A 310 -7.29 37.40 17.13
N PHE A 311 -7.71 37.96 15.99
CA PHE A 311 -7.53 37.32 14.68
C PHE A 311 -6.04 37.12 14.34
N GLU A 312 -5.19 38.09 14.70
CA GLU A 312 -3.75 38.04 14.44
C GLU A 312 -3.09 36.79 15.04
N LEU A 313 -3.55 36.34 16.21
CA LEU A 313 -3.02 35.17 16.92
C LEU A 313 -3.21 33.87 16.14
N VAL A 314 -4.21 33.80 15.24
CA VAL A 314 -4.60 32.56 14.53
C VAL A 314 -4.43 32.66 13.01
N SER A 315 -3.73 33.69 12.53
CA SER A 315 -3.65 34.05 11.11
C SER A 315 -2.39 33.52 10.39
N ASP A 316 -1.45 32.96 11.13
CA ASP A 316 -0.15 32.40 10.67
C ASP A 316 -0.27 31.05 9.95
N GLY A 317 -1.49 30.49 9.90
CA GLY A 317 -1.77 29.19 9.30
C GLY A 317 -1.38 28.00 10.16
N ASP A 318 -0.94 28.19 11.40
CA ASP A 318 -0.70 27.12 12.37
C ASP A 318 -1.97 26.69 13.12
N LEU A 319 -1.90 25.56 13.81
CA LEU A 319 -2.95 25.06 14.70
C LEU A 319 -2.75 25.67 16.09
N HIS A 320 -3.65 26.57 16.45
CA HIS A 320 -3.65 27.22 17.76
C HIS A 320 -4.65 26.55 18.68
N ARG A 321 -4.15 25.90 19.74
CA ARG A 321 -4.97 25.16 20.70
C ARG A 321 -5.33 26.02 21.89
N PHE A 322 -6.59 25.95 22.28
CA PHE A 322 -7.16 26.60 23.45
C PHE A 322 -7.89 25.57 24.31
N SER A 323 -8.07 25.89 25.59
CA SER A 323 -8.89 25.09 26.49
C SER A 323 -9.75 25.94 27.40
N ALA A 324 -10.91 25.40 27.79
CA ALA A 324 -11.76 25.97 28.81
C ALA A 324 -12.22 24.86 29.77
N ARG A 325 -12.48 25.21 31.03
CA ARG A 325 -12.95 24.26 32.04
C ARG A 325 -14.45 24.40 32.25
N GLU A 326 -15.18 23.33 31.98
CA GLU A 326 -16.63 23.23 32.18
C GLU A 326 -16.93 22.10 33.16
N ASN A 327 -17.51 22.40 34.33
CA ASN A 327 -17.87 21.40 35.35
C ASN A 327 -16.74 20.40 35.68
N GLY A 328 -15.49 20.88 35.74
CA GLY A 328 -14.30 20.05 36.00
C GLY A 328 -13.78 19.24 34.81
N THR A 329 -14.40 19.34 33.64
CA THR A 329 -13.93 18.75 32.38
C THR A 329 -13.17 19.80 31.57
N GLU A 330 -11.94 19.49 31.16
CA GLU A 330 -11.18 20.34 30.24
C GLU A 330 -11.66 20.10 28.80
N ILE A 331 -12.27 21.12 28.20
CA ILE A 331 -12.70 21.10 26.80
C ILE A 331 -11.64 21.80 25.97
N ARG A 332 -11.04 21.07 25.05
CA ARG A 332 -10.01 21.60 24.15
C ARG A 332 -10.60 21.88 22.78
N PHE A 333 -10.21 22.98 22.18
CA PHE A 333 -10.59 23.37 20.83
C PHE A 333 -9.41 24.06 20.14
N TRP A 334 -9.42 24.13 18.83
CA TRP A 334 -8.37 24.79 18.09
C TRP A 334 -8.90 25.57 16.90
N LEU A 335 -8.12 26.58 16.54
CA LEU A 335 -8.37 27.47 15.42
C LEU A 335 -7.28 27.27 14.38
N TYR A 336 -7.68 27.34 13.12
CA TYR A 336 -6.79 27.13 11.98
C TYR A 336 -7.25 27.97 10.79
N ARG A 337 -6.31 28.67 10.15
CA ARG A 337 -6.58 29.38 8.91
C ARG A 337 -6.46 28.43 7.73
N LYS A 338 -7.59 28.13 7.09
CA LYS A 338 -7.67 27.30 5.89
C LYS A 338 -6.96 27.96 4.69
N PRO A 339 -6.61 27.19 3.65
CA PRO A 339 -6.04 27.73 2.41
C PRO A 339 -6.93 28.75 1.69
N ASP A 340 -8.25 28.68 1.88
CA ASP A 340 -9.23 29.65 1.36
C ASP A 340 -9.27 30.99 2.16
N GLY A 341 -8.45 31.10 3.21
CA GLY A 341 -8.34 32.27 4.07
C GLY A 341 -9.36 32.31 5.22
N GLN A 342 -10.32 31.40 5.28
CA GLN A 342 -11.31 31.36 6.37
C GLN A 342 -10.72 30.70 7.63
N ILE A 343 -11.21 31.12 8.80
CA ILE A 343 -10.84 30.50 10.07
C ILE A 343 -11.80 29.34 10.36
N ALA A 344 -11.26 28.13 10.46
CA ALA A 344 -11.96 27.00 11.02
C ALA A 344 -11.88 27.03 12.55
N THR A 345 -13.01 26.82 13.20
CA THR A 345 -13.15 26.70 14.66
C THR A 345 -13.71 25.31 14.95
N VAL A 346 -12.95 24.49 15.66
CA VAL A 346 -13.28 23.07 15.85
C VAL A 346 -12.87 22.60 17.23
N TYR A 347 -13.59 21.62 17.77
CA TYR A 347 -13.15 20.91 18.96
C TYR A 347 -11.90 20.06 18.66
N ASP A 348 -11.06 19.83 19.66
CA ASP A 348 -9.91 18.92 19.58
C ASP A 348 -10.36 17.45 19.71
N ALA A 349 -11.40 17.09 18.95
CA ALA A 349 -12.07 15.79 18.94
C ALA A 349 -12.72 15.50 17.57
N CYS A 350 -12.80 14.22 17.18
CA CYS A 350 -13.67 13.76 16.07
C CYS A 350 -14.72 12.78 16.56
N GLN A 351 -15.70 12.48 15.69
CA GLN A 351 -16.82 11.58 16.00
C GLN A 351 -16.37 10.13 16.22
N ILE A 352 -15.22 9.74 15.68
CA ILE A 352 -14.70 8.36 15.70
C ILE A 352 -13.71 8.15 16.86
N CYS A 353 -12.68 8.99 16.96
CA CYS A 353 -11.60 8.82 17.93
C CYS A 353 -11.83 9.60 19.25
N GLY A 354 -12.82 10.48 19.30
CA GLY A 354 -13.07 11.35 20.46
C GLY A 354 -11.94 12.35 20.70
N ALA A 355 -11.82 12.84 21.93
CA ALA A 355 -10.89 13.91 22.32
C ALA A 355 -9.39 13.53 22.42
N VAL A 356 -8.87 12.68 21.52
CA VAL A 356 -7.42 12.35 21.51
C VAL A 356 -6.57 13.52 20.98
N GLY A 357 -7.15 14.31 20.08
CA GLY A 357 -6.58 15.55 19.56
C GLY A 357 -5.88 15.41 18.22
N PHE A 358 -5.46 16.56 17.68
CA PHE A 358 -4.85 16.71 16.37
C PHE A 358 -3.50 17.42 16.45
N TYR A 359 -2.64 17.23 15.45
CA TYR A 359 -1.39 17.96 15.31
C TYR A 359 -1.17 18.38 13.87
N LYS A 360 -0.45 19.50 13.67
CA LYS A 360 -0.13 20.00 12.34
C LYS A 360 1.18 19.41 11.84
N THR A 361 1.23 19.02 10.58
CA THR A 361 2.42 18.66 9.82
C THR A 361 2.62 19.66 8.68
N ALA A 362 3.73 19.55 7.95
CA ALA A 362 3.96 20.35 6.75
C ALA A 362 2.88 20.15 5.66
N SER A 363 2.19 19.01 5.67
CA SER A 363 1.18 18.63 4.67
C SER A 363 -0.27 18.86 5.11
N GLY A 364 -0.52 19.25 6.36
CA GLY A 364 -1.89 19.48 6.85
C GLY A 364 -2.07 19.14 8.32
N VAL A 365 -3.30 18.78 8.71
CA VAL A 365 -3.63 18.39 10.09
C VAL A 365 -3.79 16.88 10.15
N VAL A 366 -3.34 16.25 11.24
CA VAL A 366 -3.37 14.79 11.42
C VAL A 366 -4.00 14.42 12.75
N CYS A 367 -4.87 13.40 12.75
CA CYS A 367 -5.43 12.85 13.98
C CYS A 367 -4.36 12.10 14.77
N LYS A 368 -4.23 12.39 16.06
CA LYS A 368 -3.23 11.74 16.92
C LYS A 368 -3.52 10.25 17.20
N ASN A 369 -4.78 9.82 17.08
CA ASN A 369 -5.17 8.45 17.40
C ASN A 369 -4.93 7.48 16.24
N CYS A 370 -5.59 7.73 15.11
CA CYS A 370 -5.51 6.88 13.92
C CYS A 370 -4.50 7.35 12.88
N ALA A 371 -3.82 8.48 13.09
CA ALA A 371 -3.03 9.09 12.04
C ALA A 371 -3.86 9.24 10.75
N ALA A 372 -5.09 9.72 10.82
CA ALA A 372 -5.86 10.13 9.63
C ALA A 372 -5.40 11.52 9.16
N PRO A 373 -5.03 11.72 7.88
CA PRO A 373 -4.73 13.05 7.37
C PRO A 373 -6.04 13.78 7.09
N ILE A 374 -6.18 14.99 7.62
CA ILE A 374 -7.37 15.80 7.41
C ILE A 374 -7.10 16.74 6.23
N ASN A 375 -7.95 16.63 5.20
CA ASN A 375 -7.89 17.51 4.04
C ASN A 375 -8.09 18.97 4.48
N PRO A 376 -7.12 19.88 4.30
CA PRO A 376 -7.21 21.24 4.84
C PRO A 376 -8.49 22.03 4.51
N PRO A 377 -9.09 21.94 3.30
CA PRO A 377 -10.35 22.61 2.98
C PRO A 377 -11.57 22.04 3.71
N SER A 378 -11.54 20.76 4.12
CA SER A 378 -12.68 20.13 4.80
C SER A 378 -12.73 20.49 6.30
N VAL A 379 -11.65 21.01 6.88
CA VAL A 379 -11.60 21.37 8.31
C VAL A 379 -12.74 22.33 8.67
N GLY A 380 -13.59 21.92 9.62
CA GLY A 380 -14.80 22.67 10.01
C GLY A 380 -16.09 22.20 9.34
N MET A 381 -16.03 21.19 8.45
CA MET A 381 -17.19 20.41 8.02
C MET A 381 -17.47 19.27 9.00
N ALA A 382 -18.73 18.91 9.21
CA ALA A 382 -19.08 17.82 10.10
C ALA A 382 -18.95 16.45 9.39
N GLY A 383 -18.49 15.43 10.12
CA GLY A 383 -18.55 14.03 9.69
C GLY A 383 -17.24 13.26 9.87
N GLY A 384 -17.35 11.98 10.22
CA GLY A 384 -16.24 11.04 10.12
C GLY A 384 -15.03 11.37 11.00
N CYS A 385 -13.84 11.35 10.39
CA CYS A 385 -12.56 11.70 11.01
C CYS A 385 -12.32 13.22 11.16
N ASN A 386 -13.14 14.05 10.52
CA ASN A 386 -12.97 15.51 10.54
C ASN A 386 -13.19 16.06 11.97
N PRO A 387 -12.36 17.02 12.43
CA PRO A 387 -12.58 17.71 13.70
C PRO A 387 -14.00 18.29 13.78
N ILE A 388 -14.64 18.09 14.93
CA ILE A 388 -16.04 18.48 15.11
C ILE A 388 -16.15 20.01 15.08
N PRO A 389 -17.03 20.59 14.25
CA PRO A 389 -17.19 22.04 14.18
C PRO A 389 -17.62 22.64 15.52
N LEU A 390 -16.97 23.73 15.92
CA LEU A 390 -17.34 24.57 17.04
C LEU A 390 -17.91 25.86 16.47
N LYS A 391 -19.10 26.26 16.92
CA LYS A 391 -19.73 27.49 16.44
C LYS A 391 -18.96 28.70 16.95
N ALA A 392 -18.68 29.63 16.04
CA ALA A 392 -17.99 30.88 16.36
C ALA A 392 -18.47 32.01 15.44
N THR A 393 -18.34 33.25 15.90
CA THR A 393 -18.49 34.46 15.08
C THR A 393 -17.12 35.02 14.75
N VAL A 394 -16.74 34.95 13.47
CA VAL A 394 -15.47 35.48 12.97
C VAL A 394 -15.69 36.90 12.47
N THR A 395 -14.93 37.85 13.00
CA THR A 395 -14.90 39.25 12.59
C THR A 395 -13.51 39.60 12.03
N SER A 396 -13.34 40.81 11.49
CA SER A 396 -12.02 41.28 11.04
C SER A 396 -10.99 41.45 12.16
N ALA A 397 -11.44 41.61 13.42
CA ALA A 397 -10.56 41.83 14.57
C ALA A 397 -10.38 40.59 15.45
N ALA A 398 -11.41 39.76 15.58
CA ALA A 398 -11.40 38.63 16.51
C ALA A 398 -12.36 37.50 16.12
N VAL A 399 -12.08 36.32 16.67
CA VAL A 399 -12.97 35.15 16.70
C VAL A 399 -13.64 35.10 18.07
N ILE A 400 -14.98 35.12 18.08
CA ILE A 400 -15.79 35.14 19.29
C ILE A 400 -16.48 33.79 19.44
N ILE A 401 -16.27 33.15 20.58
CA ILE A 401 -16.83 31.83 20.92
C ILE A 401 -17.63 31.96 22.22
N THR A 402 -18.83 31.40 22.27
CA THR A 402 -19.66 31.46 23.49
C THR A 402 -19.35 30.29 24.42
N GLU A 403 -19.48 30.52 25.72
CA GLU A 403 -19.37 29.49 26.76
C GLU A 403 -20.36 28.34 26.50
N ALA A 404 -21.60 28.67 26.13
CA ALA A 404 -22.62 27.70 25.79
C ALA A 404 -22.23 26.82 24.59
N ASP A 405 -21.61 27.42 23.56
CA ASP A 405 -21.12 26.66 22.41
C ASP A 405 -19.99 25.72 22.85
N VAL A 406 -19.02 26.15 23.67
CA VAL A 406 -17.94 25.28 24.18
C VAL A 406 -18.49 24.14 25.06
N ALA A 407 -19.41 24.46 25.97
CA ALA A 407 -20.04 23.50 26.87
C ALA A 407 -20.83 22.41 26.12
N ALA A 408 -21.41 22.71 24.95
CA ALA A 408 -22.09 21.73 24.11
C ALA A 408 -21.15 20.59 23.65
N GLY A 409 -19.84 20.83 23.64
CA GLY A 409 -18.80 19.85 23.31
C GLY A 409 -18.46 18.86 24.42
N THR A 410 -18.89 19.08 25.67
CA THR A 410 -18.50 18.28 26.85
C THR A 410 -18.59 16.77 26.62
N ARG A 411 -19.64 16.33 25.92
CA ARG A 411 -19.88 14.91 25.60
C ARG A 411 -18.75 14.21 24.84
N TYR A 412 -17.89 14.94 24.15
CA TYR A 412 -16.77 14.39 23.39
C TYR A 412 -15.49 14.24 24.23
N PHE A 413 -15.41 14.93 25.37
CA PHE A 413 -14.25 15.00 26.26
C PHE A 413 -14.42 14.15 27.53
N GLN A 414 -15.62 13.63 27.78
CA GLN A 414 -15.85 12.65 28.83
C GLN A 414 -15.20 11.30 28.48
N PRO A 415 -14.66 10.56 29.47
CA PRO A 415 -14.19 9.20 29.25
C PRO A 415 -15.36 8.33 28.77
N GLN A 416 -15.25 7.80 27.55
CA GLN A 416 -16.21 6.84 26.98
C GLN A 416 -15.86 5.40 27.34
#